data_AF-A0AAW2RT69-F1
#
_entry.id   AF-A0AAW2RT69-F1
#
_cell.length_a   1.000
_cell.length_b   1.000
_cell.length_c   1.000
_cell.angle_alpha   90.00
_cell.angle_beta   90.00
_cell.angle_gamma   90.00
#
_symmetry.space_group_name_H-M   'P 1'
#
loop_
_entity.id
_entity.type
_entity.pdbx_description
1 polymer ?
#
loop_
_entity_poly.entity_id
_entity_poly.type
_entity_poly.pdbx_seq_one_letter_code
_entity_poly.pdbx_strand_id
1 'polypeptide(L)'
;MDPRWRWFTGCLGALDGTFIDVRVSEHEKRSYRICKGQVAMNVLVVCNLNMQFIYVPISWEGSAVDSRVLRDVVHQPDGLRVPADNYYLCDNGYANAEGFLTLYRGVRYYLREWDRGSGGQQNRQELFKPRAFLRAQK
;
A
#
# COMPACT_ATOMS: atom_id res chain seq x y z
N MET A 1 -13.39 -7.95 -17.79
CA MET A 1 -12.45 -7.18 -16.96
C MET A 1 -12.18 -5.85 -17.63
N ASP A 2 -12.09 -4.77 -16.87
CA ASP A 2 -11.70 -3.45 -17.38
C ASP A 2 -10.29 -3.52 -18.03
N PRO A 3 -10.10 -3.00 -19.25
CA PRO A 3 -8.81 -3.01 -19.94
C PRO A 3 -7.65 -2.41 -19.13
N ARG A 4 -7.93 -1.51 -18.18
CA ARG A 4 -6.94 -0.89 -17.29
C ARG A 4 -6.18 -1.92 -16.44
N TRP A 5 -6.84 -3.01 -16.05
CA TRP A 5 -6.29 -4.02 -15.14
C TRP A 5 -5.77 -5.28 -15.84
N ARG A 6 -5.68 -5.26 -17.18
CA ARG A 6 -5.28 -6.44 -17.98
C ARG A 6 -3.90 -7.02 -17.63
N TRP A 7 -3.03 -6.21 -17.03
CA TRP A 7 -1.68 -6.62 -16.61
C TRP A 7 -1.62 -7.02 -15.13
N PHE A 8 -2.73 -6.97 -14.41
CA PHE A 8 -2.84 -7.27 -13.00
C PHE A 8 -3.76 -8.49 -12.81
N THR A 9 -3.48 -9.56 -13.55
CA THR A 9 -4.20 -10.84 -13.39
C THR A 9 -4.05 -11.32 -11.96
N GLY A 10 -5.16 -11.67 -11.32
CA GLY A 10 -5.20 -12.07 -9.90
C GLY A 10 -5.28 -10.91 -8.90
N CYS A 11 -5.15 -9.66 -9.34
CA CYS A 11 -5.30 -8.51 -8.46
C CYS A 11 -6.76 -8.30 -8.05
N LEU A 12 -7.00 -8.13 -6.76
CA LEU A 12 -8.31 -7.83 -6.18
C LEU A 12 -8.56 -6.33 -6.04
N GLY A 13 -7.47 -5.55 -5.97
CA GLY A 13 -7.53 -4.15 -5.61
C GLY A 13 -6.22 -3.62 -5.06
N ALA A 14 -6.30 -2.53 -4.31
CA ALA A 14 -5.15 -1.89 -3.67
C ALA A 14 -5.42 -1.63 -2.19
N LEU A 15 -4.36 -1.62 -1.39
CA LEU A 15 -4.38 -1.22 0.02
C LEU A 15 -3.32 -0.16 0.29
N ASP A 16 -3.66 0.79 1.15
CA ASP A 16 -2.73 1.81 1.63
C ASP A 16 -3.08 2.26 3.05
N GLY A 17 -2.08 2.78 3.77
CA GLY A 17 -2.27 3.43 5.07
C GLY A 17 -2.62 4.91 4.86
N THR A 18 -3.64 5.39 5.55
CA THR A 18 -4.00 6.81 5.54
C THR A 18 -4.08 7.36 6.95
N PHE A 19 -3.64 8.60 7.15
CA PHE A 19 -3.70 9.26 8.44
C PHE A 19 -4.94 10.15 8.52
N ILE A 20 -5.77 9.90 9.53
CA ILE A 20 -6.93 10.73 9.85
C ILE A 20 -6.61 11.52 11.12
N ASP A 21 -6.73 12.85 11.06
CA ASP A 21 -6.50 13.71 12.22
C ASP A 21 -7.48 13.40 13.35
N VAL A 22 -6.97 13.32 14.58
CA VAL A 22 -7.78 13.02 15.78
C VAL A 22 -7.45 13.94 16.93
N ARG A 23 -8.40 14.07 17.85
CA ARG A 23 -8.19 14.71 19.16
C ARG A 23 -8.19 13.63 20.22
N VAL A 24 -7.08 13.51 20.94
CA VAL A 24 -6.91 12.58 22.07
C VAL A 24 -6.45 13.34 23.31
N SER A 25 -6.54 12.69 24.47
CA SER A 25 -6.08 13.27 25.74
C SER A 25 -4.57 13.54 25.71
N GLU A 26 -4.09 14.49 26.53
CA GLU A 26 -2.65 14.84 26.59
C GLU A 26 -1.74 13.63 26.85
N HIS A 27 -2.21 12.68 27.66
CA HIS A 27 -1.48 11.46 27.99
C HIS A 27 -1.30 10.54 26.77
N GLU A 28 -2.29 10.49 25.87
CA GLU A 28 -2.29 9.61 24.70
C GLU A 28 -1.63 10.26 23.47
N LYS A 29 -1.55 11.59 23.42
CA LYS A 29 -0.99 12.34 22.27
C LYS A 29 0.36 11.83 21.79
N ARG A 30 1.18 11.27 22.68
CA ARG A 30 2.49 10.73 22.31
C ARG A 30 2.37 9.56 21.33
N SER A 31 1.42 8.66 21.54
CA SER A 31 1.20 7.47 20.70
C SER A 31 0.54 7.82 19.37
N TYR A 32 -0.27 8.88 19.32
CA TYR A 32 -0.94 9.33 18.11
C TYR A 32 -0.11 10.33 17.28
N ARG A 33 1.10 10.67 17.73
CA ARG A 33 1.97 11.62 17.03
C ARG A 33 2.62 10.95 15.83
N ILE A 34 2.34 11.49 14.64
CA ILE A 34 3.00 11.07 13.40
C ILE A 34 4.32 11.81 13.21
N CYS A 35 5.16 11.34 12.27
CA CYS A 35 6.46 11.95 11.96
C CYS A 35 6.37 13.45 11.61
N LYS A 36 5.24 13.89 11.03
CA LYS A 36 4.97 15.30 10.72
C LYS A 36 4.55 16.16 11.92
N GLY A 37 4.55 15.61 13.14
CA GLY A 37 4.20 16.31 14.38
C GLY A 37 2.69 16.45 14.64
N GLN A 38 1.84 16.03 13.69
CA GLN A 38 0.38 16.02 13.84
C GLN A 38 -0.07 14.84 14.72
N VAL A 39 -1.28 14.94 15.25
CA VAL A 39 -1.92 13.89 16.05
C VAL A 39 -2.98 13.24 15.16
N ALA A 40 -2.73 12.00 14.76
CA ALA A 40 -3.54 11.27 13.78
C ALA A 40 -3.67 9.80 14.17
N MET A 41 -4.69 9.12 13.63
CA MET A 41 -4.82 7.67 13.65
C MET A 41 -4.39 7.12 12.29
N ASN A 42 -3.69 5.99 12.29
CA ASN A 42 -3.34 5.26 11.08
C ASN A 42 -4.49 4.32 10.71
N VAL A 43 -5.07 4.52 9.53
CA VAL A 43 -6.20 3.75 9.02
C VAL A 43 -5.74 3.01 7.77
N LEU A 44 -5.76 1.68 7.83
CA LEU A 44 -5.61 0.90 6.60
C LEU A 44 -6.88 1.04 5.77
N VAL A 45 -6.75 1.16 4.47
CA VAL A 45 -7.91 1.23 3.57
C VAL A 45 -7.68 0.31 2.40
N VAL A 46 -8.68 -0.52 2.07
CA VAL A 46 -8.64 -1.42 0.92
C VAL A 46 -9.72 -1.02 -0.08
N CYS A 47 -9.29 -0.88 -1.34
CA CYS A 47 -10.13 -0.56 -2.47
C CYS A 47 -10.19 -1.74 -3.44
N ASN A 48 -11.34 -1.97 -4.07
CA ASN A 48 -11.42 -2.89 -5.21
C ASN A 48 -10.90 -2.23 -6.51
N LEU A 49 -10.87 -2.99 -7.59
CA LEU A 49 -10.47 -2.51 -8.93
C LEU A 49 -11.36 -1.38 -9.51
N ASN A 50 -12.54 -1.15 -8.94
CA ASN A 50 -13.42 -0.04 -9.29
C ASN A 50 -13.17 1.21 -8.43
N MET A 51 -12.10 1.21 -7.60
CA MET A 51 -11.76 2.27 -6.65
C MET A 51 -12.83 2.51 -5.58
N GLN A 52 -13.60 1.48 -5.24
CA GLN A 52 -14.56 1.52 -4.15
C GLN A 52 -13.90 0.95 -2.89
N PHE A 53 -14.04 1.64 -1.76
CA PHE A 53 -13.61 1.13 -0.46
C PHE A 53 -14.44 -0.10 -0.10
N ILE A 54 -13.76 -1.24 0.07
CA ILE A 54 -14.39 -2.52 0.41
C ILE A 54 -14.09 -2.96 1.84
N TYR A 55 -13.02 -2.41 2.44
CA TYR A 55 -12.62 -2.76 3.78
C TYR A 55 -11.87 -1.59 4.44
N VAL A 56 -12.36 -1.16 5.59
CA VAL A 56 -11.78 -0.10 6.42
C VAL A 56 -11.82 -0.59 7.88
N PRO A 57 -10.76 -1.27 8.35
CA PRO A 57 -10.67 -1.76 9.72
C PRO A 57 -10.55 -0.60 10.72
N ILE A 58 -10.80 -0.93 11.98
CA ILE A 58 -10.56 -0.05 13.14
C ILE A 58 -9.15 0.51 13.06
N SER A 59 -8.95 1.75 13.47
CA SER A 59 -7.67 2.45 13.27
C SER A 59 -6.69 2.22 14.42
N TRP A 60 -5.41 2.39 14.11
CA TRP A 60 -4.31 2.30 15.06
C TRP A 60 -3.79 3.69 15.44
N GLU A 61 -2.97 3.77 16.49
CA GLU A 61 -2.33 5.02 16.85
C GLU A 61 -1.43 5.51 15.69
N GLY A 62 -1.33 6.83 15.50
CA GLY A 62 -0.56 7.41 14.39
C GLY A 62 0.93 7.02 14.36
N SER A 63 1.52 6.61 15.49
CA SER A 63 2.90 6.09 15.49
C SER A 63 3.02 4.63 15.03
N ALA A 64 1.90 3.93 14.83
CA ALA A 64 1.92 2.54 14.40
C ALA A 64 2.47 2.43 12.97
N VAL A 65 3.41 1.49 12.80
CA VAL A 65 3.98 1.17 11.49
C VAL A 65 2.95 0.42 10.67
N ASP A 66 2.80 0.80 9.40
CA ASP A 66 1.85 0.22 8.43
C ASP A 66 1.90 -1.32 8.38
N SER A 67 3.08 -1.91 8.46
CA SER A 67 3.25 -3.37 8.48
C SER A 67 2.62 -4.04 9.71
N ARG A 68 2.62 -3.37 10.87
CA ARG A 68 1.95 -3.85 12.08
C ARG A 68 0.44 -3.79 11.91
N VAL A 69 -0.06 -2.66 11.38
CA VAL A 69 -1.47 -2.45 11.07
C VAL A 69 -1.99 -3.57 10.15
N LEU A 70 -1.31 -3.82 9.03
CA LEU A 70 -1.70 -4.88 8.09
C LEU A 70 -1.66 -6.27 8.73
N ARG A 71 -0.62 -6.56 9.53
CA ARG A 71 -0.51 -7.85 10.22
C ARG A 71 -1.70 -8.10 11.13
N ASP A 72 -2.05 -7.12 11.96
CA ASP A 72 -3.16 -7.25 12.90
C ASP A 72 -4.48 -7.45 12.14
N VAL A 73 -4.69 -6.71 11.05
CA VAL A 73 -5.87 -6.84 10.16
C VAL A 73 -6.00 -8.25 9.58
N VAL A 74 -4.90 -8.88 9.17
CA VAL A 74 -4.93 -10.22 8.56
C VAL A 74 -5.17 -11.32 9.60
N HIS A 75 -4.72 -11.13 10.84
CA HIS A 75 -4.83 -12.12 11.91
C HIS A 75 -6.17 -12.05 12.67
N GLN A 76 -6.97 -11.01 12.45
CA GLN A 76 -8.30 -10.91 13.04
C GLN A 76 -9.22 -12.03 12.50
N PRO A 77 -10.15 -12.57 13.32
CA PRO A 77 -11.10 -13.60 12.89
C PRO A 77 -11.86 -13.19 11.62
N ASP A 78 -12.42 -11.98 11.63
CA ASP A 78 -13.12 -11.33 10.51
C ASP A 78 -12.21 -10.41 9.68
N GLY A 79 -10.90 -10.69 9.73
CA GLY A 79 -9.86 -9.91 9.08
C GLY A 79 -9.85 -10.02 7.56
N LEU A 80 -8.95 -9.26 6.93
CA LEU A 80 -8.79 -9.27 5.47
C LEU A 80 -8.29 -10.66 5.01
N ARG A 81 -9.13 -11.37 4.25
CA ARG A 81 -8.79 -12.65 3.63
C ARG A 81 -8.46 -12.48 2.15
N VAL A 82 -7.38 -13.10 1.72
CA VAL A 82 -6.97 -13.13 0.31
C VAL A 82 -7.10 -14.58 -0.19
N PRO A 83 -7.93 -14.86 -1.21
CA PRO A 83 -7.97 -16.16 -1.85
C PRO A 83 -6.61 -16.58 -2.41
N ALA A 84 -6.40 -17.89 -2.54
CA ALA A 84 -5.20 -18.42 -3.19
C ALA A 84 -5.08 -17.88 -4.63
N ASP A 85 -3.84 -17.67 -5.09
CA ASP A 85 -3.51 -17.10 -6.40
C ASP A 85 -4.00 -15.66 -6.65
N ASN A 86 -4.52 -14.98 -5.61
CA ASN A 86 -4.90 -13.58 -5.66
C ASN A 86 -4.00 -12.71 -4.79
N TYR A 87 -4.02 -11.40 -5.04
CA TYR A 87 -3.27 -10.43 -4.24
C TYR A 87 -3.91 -9.04 -4.25
N TYR A 88 -3.54 -8.23 -3.26
CA TYR A 88 -3.72 -6.78 -3.25
C TYR A 88 -2.40 -6.07 -3.60
N LEU A 89 -2.49 -4.96 -4.32
CA LEU A 89 -1.35 -4.06 -4.51
C LEU A 89 -1.19 -3.18 -3.26
N CYS A 90 0.02 -3.08 -2.76
CA CYS A 90 0.33 -2.31 -1.55
C CYS A 90 1.32 -1.18 -1.86
N ASP A 91 1.26 -0.10 -1.07
CA ASP A 91 2.33 0.90 -1.09
C ASP A 91 3.70 0.30 -0.73
N ASN A 92 4.77 0.98 -1.14
CA ASN A 92 6.15 0.56 -0.93
C ASN A 92 6.56 0.47 0.57
N GLY A 93 5.80 1.11 1.45
CA GLY A 93 5.94 0.96 2.90
C GLY A 93 5.72 -0.48 3.41
N TYR A 94 4.96 -1.29 2.69
CA TYR A 94 4.66 -2.67 3.06
C TYR A 94 5.74 -3.66 2.54
N ALA A 95 5.76 -4.87 3.10
CA ALA A 95 6.60 -5.96 2.64
C ALA A 95 5.84 -6.86 1.65
N ASN A 96 6.54 -7.43 0.67
CA ASN A 96 5.98 -8.48 -0.19
C ASN A 96 5.69 -9.73 0.64
N ALA A 97 4.50 -10.29 0.48
CA ALA A 97 4.06 -11.52 1.14
C ALA A 97 3.00 -12.22 0.29
N GLU A 98 2.66 -13.46 0.64
CA GLU A 98 1.52 -14.14 0.02
C GLU A 98 0.25 -13.28 0.17
N GLY A 99 -0.45 -13.04 -0.95
CA GLY A 99 -1.63 -12.18 -1.00
C GLY A 99 -1.35 -10.66 -1.05
N PHE A 100 -0.09 -10.22 -0.95
CA PHE A 100 0.28 -8.79 -0.87
C PHE A 100 1.51 -8.47 -1.72
N LEU A 101 1.31 -7.65 -2.76
CA LEU A 101 2.34 -7.28 -3.71
C LEU A 101 2.68 -5.79 -3.62
N THR A 102 3.94 -5.49 -3.32
CA THR A 102 4.46 -4.12 -3.21
C THR A 102 5.30 -3.77 -4.44
N LEU A 103 5.41 -2.47 -4.71
CA LEU A 103 6.33 -1.94 -5.72
C LEU A 103 7.79 -2.27 -5.35
N TYR A 104 8.70 -2.38 -6.33
CA TYR A 104 10.10 -2.64 -5.98
C TYR A 104 10.68 -1.46 -5.19
N ARG A 105 11.43 -1.78 -4.14
CA ARG A 105 12.16 -0.77 -3.38
C ARG A 105 13.36 -0.27 -4.20
N GLY A 106 13.59 1.05 -4.20
CA GLY A 106 14.78 1.66 -4.77
C GLY A 106 14.77 1.83 -6.29
N VAL A 107 13.60 1.76 -6.93
CA VAL A 107 13.43 1.96 -8.37
C VAL A 107 12.62 3.24 -8.61
N ARG A 108 13.01 4.03 -9.61
CA ARG A 108 12.31 5.27 -9.99
C ARG A 108 10.99 4.93 -10.68
N TYR A 109 9.88 5.31 -10.06
CA TYR A 109 8.53 5.07 -10.58
C TYR A 109 7.77 6.35 -10.89
N TYR A 110 8.13 7.47 -10.26
CA TYR A 110 7.39 8.71 -10.43
C TYR A 110 7.81 9.38 -11.72
N LEU A 111 6.83 9.74 -12.57
CA LEU A 111 7.08 10.47 -13.83
C LEU A 111 7.95 11.72 -13.64
N ARG A 112 7.83 12.41 -12.49
CA ARG A 112 8.62 13.60 -12.15
C ARG A 112 10.10 13.33 -11.84
N GLU A 113 10.48 12.10 -11.49
CA GLU A 113 11.89 11.72 -11.24
C GLU A 113 12.67 11.58 -12.54
N TRP A 114 11.97 11.45 -13.67
CA TRP A 114 12.57 11.33 -15.00
C TRP A 114 12.94 12.67 -15.61
N ASP A 115 12.11 13.69 -15.40
CA ASP A 115 12.32 15.04 -15.97
C ASP A 115 13.56 15.75 -15.38
N ARG A 116 14.08 15.28 -14.25
CA ARG A 116 15.26 15.84 -13.57
C ARG A 116 16.57 15.10 -13.88
N GLY A 117 16.51 13.98 -14.61
CA GLY A 117 17.68 13.16 -14.92
C GLY A 117 17.92 13.09 -16.43
N SER A 118 19.07 13.58 -16.88
CA SER A 118 19.57 13.39 -18.24
C SER A 118 19.94 11.92 -18.47
N GLY A 119 18.93 11.07 -18.67
CA GLY A 119 19.13 9.65 -18.93
C GLY A 119 17.81 8.91 -19.00
N GLY A 120 17.56 8.28 -20.16
CA GLY A 120 16.51 7.28 -20.34
C GLY A 120 16.68 6.09 -19.40
N GLN A 121 15.93 5.01 -19.68
CA GLN A 121 15.72 3.92 -18.73
C GLN A 121 17.05 3.22 -18.48
N GLN A 122 17.53 3.20 -17.23
CA GLN A 122 18.89 2.73 -16.95
C GLN A 122 18.90 1.24 -16.59
N ASN A 123 17.87 0.78 -15.86
CA ASN A 123 17.86 -0.57 -15.29
C ASN A 123 16.63 -1.38 -15.71
N ARG A 124 16.79 -2.71 -15.81
CA ARG A 124 15.68 -3.64 -16.10
C ARG A 124 14.49 -3.46 -15.16
N GLN A 125 14.75 -3.11 -13.90
CA GLN A 125 13.74 -2.82 -12.88
C GLN A 125 12.98 -1.49 -13.13
N GLU A 126 13.61 -0.51 -13.79
CA GLU A 126 12.97 0.76 -14.23
C GLU A 126 12.18 0.59 -15.54
N LEU A 127 12.38 -0.53 -16.25
CA LEU A 127 11.66 -0.86 -17.49
C LEU A 127 10.19 -1.22 -17.22
N PHE A 128 9.84 -1.50 -15.97
CA PHE A 128 8.51 -1.85 -15.49
C PHE A 128 7.59 -0.61 -15.41
N LYS A 129 7.39 0.05 -16.56
CA LYS A 129 6.29 1.00 -16.77
C LYS A 129 4.93 0.25 -16.72
N PRO A 130 3.79 0.95 -16.56
CA PRO A 130 2.47 0.34 -16.27
C PRO A 130 1.97 -0.76 -17.23
N ARG A 131 2.65 -1.04 -18.35
CA ARG A 131 2.31 -2.09 -19.31
C ARG A 131 2.94 -3.46 -19.00
N ALA A 132 3.87 -3.56 -18.06
CA ALA A 132 4.70 -4.76 -17.90
C ALA A 132 5.03 -5.12 -16.45
N PHE A 133 4.11 -4.91 -15.50
CA PHE A 133 4.24 -5.27 -14.06
C PHE A 133 4.51 -6.78 -13.78
N LEU A 134 4.67 -7.60 -14.81
CA LEU A 134 4.24 -9.00 -14.85
C LEU A 134 5.33 -10.09 -14.85
N ARG A 135 6.62 -9.79 -14.68
CA ARG A 135 7.66 -10.82 -14.93
C ARG A 135 8.72 -11.09 -13.87
N ALA A 136 8.65 -10.51 -12.68
CA ALA A 136 9.76 -10.67 -11.73
C ALA A 136 9.36 -10.92 -10.26
N GLN A 137 8.14 -11.41 -10.02
CA GLN A 137 7.69 -11.87 -8.69
C GLN A 137 7.23 -13.34 -8.69
N LYS A 138 7.57 -14.10 -9.74
CA LYS A 138 7.49 -15.57 -9.78
C LYS A 138 8.89 -16.14 -10.01
#